data_AF-A0A1V6HSS9-F1
#
_entry.id   AF-A0A1V6HSS9-F1
#
_cell.length_a   1.000
_cell.length_b   1.000
_cell.length_c   1.000
_cell.angle_alpha   90.00
_cell.angle_beta   90.00
_cell.angle_gamma   90.00
#
_symmetry.space_group_name_H-M   'P 1'
#
loop_
_entity.id
_entity.type
_entity.pdbx_description
1 polymer ?
#
loop_
_entity_poly.entity_id
_entity_poly.type
_entity_poly.pdbx_seq_one_letter_code
_entity_poly.pdbx_strand_id
1 'polypeptide(L)'
;MTTLLATSAEGWGERDLARLDAVERGPGDLPGPVPVAVAVATAKKGTPHAADDLLTPDGEAEAGTAEDGAGWRLVVIGDSDFATNGHLASVGNPTLLANAMNWLVERPQLLGIGPKRPEQVRLSLTTGQLRAVTLWVLLGLPGLAVAAGVWMHFRRRR
;
A
#
# COMPACT_ATOMS: atom_id res chain seq x y z
N MET A 1 -3.32 11.45 -18.63
CA MET A 1 -2.51 10.66 -17.68
C MET A 1 -2.80 11.22 -16.30
N THR A 2 -3.13 10.35 -15.36
CA THR A 2 -3.57 10.70 -14.01
C THR A 2 -2.62 10.05 -13.01
N THR A 3 -2.05 10.82 -12.09
CA THR A 3 -1.21 10.29 -11.01
C THR A 3 -2.09 9.70 -9.92
N LEU A 4 -1.83 8.43 -9.54
CA LEU A 4 -2.57 7.73 -8.50
C LEU A 4 -1.85 7.77 -7.14
N LEU A 5 -0.52 7.63 -7.17
CA LEU A 5 0.35 7.63 -5.99
C LEU A 5 1.59 8.43 -6.31
N ALA A 6 2.04 9.24 -5.34
CA ALA A 6 3.27 9.99 -5.42
C ALA A 6 4.01 9.95 -4.08
N THR A 7 5.32 10.20 -4.11
CA THR A 7 6.13 10.36 -2.90
C THR A 7 5.80 11.66 -2.17
N SER A 8 6.43 11.88 -1.00
CA SER A 8 6.36 13.16 -0.30
C SER A 8 7.06 14.28 -1.08
N ALA A 9 6.80 15.53 -0.71
CA ALA A 9 7.48 16.70 -1.27
C ALA A 9 9.01 16.68 -1.05
N GLU A 10 9.47 16.02 0.02
CA GLU A 10 10.90 15.87 0.35
C GLU A 10 11.56 14.67 -0.35
N GLY A 11 10.77 13.76 -0.93
CA GLY A 11 11.30 12.62 -1.66
C GLY A 11 12.01 13.04 -2.95
N TRP A 12 12.79 12.13 -3.52
CA TRP A 12 13.39 12.32 -4.84
C TRP A 12 13.38 11.00 -5.63
N GLY A 13 13.54 11.13 -6.95
CA GLY A 13 13.74 9.99 -7.84
C GLY A 13 15.22 9.88 -8.17
N GLU A 14 15.87 8.88 -7.60
CA GLU A 14 17.26 8.51 -7.88
C GLU A 14 17.43 8.22 -9.38
N ARG A 15 18.41 8.84 -10.01
CA ARG A 15 18.71 8.63 -11.44
C ARG A 15 20.04 7.90 -11.65
N ASP A 16 20.91 7.88 -10.66
CA ASP A 16 22.16 7.13 -10.69
C ASP A 16 21.93 5.68 -10.23
N LEU A 17 21.58 4.83 -11.19
CA LEU A 17 21.36 3.40 -10.95
C LEU A 17 22.66 2.63 -10.67
N ALA A 18 23.83 3.24 -10.86
CA ALA A 18 25.11 2.58 -10.61
C ALA A 18 25.52 2.62 -9.13
N ARG A 19 24.93 3.52 -8.33
CA ARG A 19 25.30 3.72 -6.92
C ARG A 19 24.06 3.85 -6.03
N LEU A 20 23.33 2.75 -5.89
CA LEU A 20 22.11 2.67 -5.08
C LEU A 20 22.38 2.54 -3.57
N ASP A 21 23.64 2.28 -3.18
CA ASP A 21 24.02 2.04 -1.78
C ASP A 21 24.11 3.34 -0.97
N ALA A 22 24.27 4.48 -1.65
CA ALA A 22 24.36 5.80 -1.05
C ALA A 22 23.01 6.52 -1.16
N VAL A 23 22.27 6.58 -0.06
CA VAL A 23 20.95 7.23 -0.01
C VAL A 23 21.12 8.74 0.21
N GLU A 24 21.54 9.44 -0.84
CA GLU A 24 21.73 10.89 -0.82
C GLU A 24 21.19 11.52 -2.10
N ARG A 25 20.46 12.63 -1.97
CA ARG A 25 19.92 13.35 -3.13
C ARG A 25 21.04 14.05 -3.90
N GLY A 26 21.25 13.61 -5.13
CA GLY A 26 22.19 14.21 -6.08
C GLY A 26 21.62 15.44 -6.80
N PRO A 27 22.50 16.28 -7.39
CA PRO A 27 22.08 17.45 -8.18
C PRO A 27 21.33 17.08 -9.46
N GLY A 28 21.46 15.83 -9.94
CA GLY A 28 20.76 15.33 -11.14
C GLY A 28 19.41 14.68 -10.85
N ASP A 29 19.04 14.48 -9.59
CA ASP A 29 17.86 13.71 -9.22
C ASP A 29 16.56 14.47 -9.42
N LEU A 30 15.48 13.70 -9.62
CA LEU A 30 14.14 14.25 -9.78
C LEU A 30 13.63 14.76 -8.42
N PRO A 31 13.36 16.06 -8.23
CA PRO A 31 12.73 16.54 -7.01
C PRO A 31 11.32 15.99 -6.87
N GLY A 32 10.92 15.67 -5.63
CA GLY A 32 9.58 15.22 -5.32
C GLY A 32 8.52 16.31 -5.41
N PRO A 33 7.23 15.93 -5.41
CA PRO A 33 6.73 14.56 -5.31
C PRO A 33 6.88 13.78 -6.63
N VAL A 34 7.40 12.57 -6.54
CA VAL A 34 7.65 11.69 -7.70
C VAL A 34 6.48 10.72 -7.87
N PRO A 35 5.83 10.65 -9.06
CA PRO A 35 4.79 9.67 -9.32
C PRO A 35 5.33 8.24 -9.24
N VAL A 36 4.72 7.40 -8.42
CA VAL A 36 5.05 5.96 -8.29
C VAL A 36 3.92 5.06 -8.81
N ALA A 37 2.74 5.62 -9.08
CA ALA A 37 1.68 4.97 -9.83
C ALA A 37 0.90 5.95 -10.71
N VAL A 38 0.60 5.54 -11.94
CA VAL A 38 -0.06 6.37 -12.95
C VAL A 38 -1.09 5.58 -13.74
N ALA A 39 -2.18 6.24 -14.13
CA ALA A 39 -3.21 5.72 -15.01
C ALA A 39 -3.24 6.52 -16.33
N VAL A 40 -3.33 5.82 -17.45
CA VAL A 40 -3.39 6.41 -18.79
C VAL A 40 -4.53 5.75 -19.55
N ALA A 41 -5.40 6.56 -20.11
CA ALA A 41 -6.42 6.10 -21.04
C ALA A 41 -6.33 6.93 -22.32
N THR A 42 -6.52 6.29 -23.46
CA THR A 42 -6.86 7.03 -24.69
C THR A 42 -8.36 7.17 -24.76
N ALA A 43 -8.83 8.36 -25.13
CA ALA A 43 -10.24 8.56 -25.40
C ALA A 43 -10.63 7.72 -26.63
N LYS A 44 -11.78 7.05 -26.55
CA LYS A 44 -12.56 6.74 -27.75
C LYS A 44 -12.91 8.09 -28.38
N LYS A 45 -12.75 8.24 -29.70
CA LYS A 45 -13.09 9.51 -30.38
C LYS A 45 -14.57 9.83 -30.09
N GLY A 46 -14.83 10.79 -29.19
CA GLY A 46 -16.18 11.19 -28.78
C GLY A 46 -16.54 11.08 -27.29
N THR A 47 -15.65 10.64 -26.39
CA THR A 47 -15.96 10.56 -24.95
C THR A 47 -15.16 11.61 -24.14
N PRO A 48 -15.83 12.50 -23.37
CA PRO A 48 -15.15 13.41 -22.45
C PRO A 48 -14.30 12.67 -21.41
N HIS A 49 -13.29 13.37 -20.90
CA HIS A 49 -12.27 12.87 -19.99
C HIS A 49 -12.87 12.31 -18.68
N ALA A 50 -13.05 10.99 -18.58
CA ALA A 50 -13.65 10.31 -17.44
C ALA A 50 -12.86 10.40 -16.11
N ALA A 51 -11.72 11.12 -16.07
CA ALA A 51 -10.99 11.34 -14.82
C ALA A 51 -11.43 12.61 -14.09
N ASP A 52 -12.00 13.61 -14.79
CA ASP A 52 -12.48 14.86 -14.17
C ASP A 52 -13.94 14.78 -13.71
N ASP A 53 -14.72 13.82 -14.22
CA ASP A 53 -16.18 13.76 -14.01
C ASP A 53 -16.62 12.78 -12.90
N LEU A 54 -15.68 12.22 -12.13
CA LEU A 54 -15.99 11.30 -11.02
C LEU A 54 -16.27 12.03 -9.69
N LEU A 55 -16.31 13.37 -9.69
CA LEU A 55 -16.63 14.20 -8.53
C LEU A 55 -18.04 14.83 -8.59
N THR A 56 -18.78 14.57 -9.67
CA THR A 56 -20.14 15.08 -9.89
C THR A 56 -21.12 13.94 -9.65
N PRO A 57 -21.86 13.93 -8.52
CA PRO A 57 -23.03 13.08 -8.42
C PRO A 57 -24.06 13.67 -9.39
N ASP A 58 -24.73 12.82 -10.16
CA ASP A 58 -25.92 13.16 -10.96
C ASP A 58 -25.60 13.63 -12.41
N GLY A 59 -25.48 12.66 -13.32
CA GLY A 59 -25.48 12.93 -14.76
C GLY A 59 -25.71 11.65 -15.57
N GLU A 60 -26.93 11.46 -16.08
CA GLU A 60 -27.29 10.38 -17.00
C GLU A 60 -26.37 10.37 -18.24
N ALA A 61 -25.70 9.23 -18.47
CA ALA A 61 -24.91 8.99 -19.67
C ALA A 61 -25.80 8.50 -20.81
N GLU A 62 -26.17 9.40 -21.72
CA GLU A 62 -26.79 9.06 -23.00
C GLU A 62 -25.79 8.30 -23.90
N ALA A 63 -26.21 7.12 -24.38
CA ALA A 63 -25.44 6.25 -25.25
C ALA A 63 -25.51 6.73 -26.72
N GLY A 64 -24.59 7.61 -27.10
CA GLY A 64 -24.34 7.95 -28.51
C GLY A 64 -23.44 6.93 -29.21
N THR A 65 -23.87 6.44 -30.36
CA THR A 65 -23.13 5.49 -31.22
C THR A 65 -21.85 6.12 -31.77
N ALA A 66 -20.68 5.62 -31.33
CA ALA A 66 -19.36 6.07 -31.78
C ALA A 66 -18.54 4.92 -32.39
N GLU A 67 -18.03 5.20 -33.59
CA GLU A 67 -17.25 4.31 -34.46
C GLU A 67 -15.97 3.73 -33.82
N ASP A 68 -15.50 2.67 -34.47
CA ASP A 68 -14.71 1.56 -33.94
C ASP A 68 -13.20 1.86 -33.86
N GLY A 69 -12.84 2.81 -32.98
CA GLY A 69 -11.49 2.89 -32.43
C GLY A 69 -11.51 2.42 -30.99
N ALA A 70 -11.12 1.16 -30.73
CA ALA A 70 -11.09 0.63 -29.37
C ALA A 70 -10.12 1.47 -28.51
N GLY A 71 -10.66 2.18 -27.51
CA GLY A 71 -9.84 2.86 -26.51
C GLY A 71 -9.05 1.83 -25.70
N TRP A 72 -7.88 2.22 -25.20
CA TRP A 72 -7.08 1.41 -24.28
C TRP A 72 -6.88 2.14 -22.96
N ARG A 73 -6.68 1.36 -21.90
CA ARG A 73 -6.38 1.80 -20.55
C ARG A 73 -5.12 1.09 -20.05
N LEU A 74 -4.28 1.81 -19.33
CA LEU A 74 -3.03 1.33 -18.77
C LEU A 74 -2.89 1.87 -17.35
N VAL A 75 -2.52 1.01 -16.42
CA VAL A 75 -2.11 1.39 -15.06
C VAL A 75 -0.68 0.90 -14.88
N VAL A 76 0.22 1.78 -14.45
CA VAL A 76 1.62 1.45 -14.14
C VAL A 76 1.86 1.74 -12.67
N ILE A 77 2.44 0.77 -11.96
CA ILE A 77 2.79 0.87 -10.54
C ILE A 77 4.25 0.42 -10.42
N GLY A 78 5.09 1.22 -9.76
CA GLY A 78 6.54 1.01 -9.64
C GLY A 78 6.98 -0.04 -8.62
N ASP A 79 6.03 -0.71 -7.97
CA ASP A 79 6.26 -1.77 -6.99
C ASP A 79 5.36 -2.95 -7.35
N SER A 80 5.92 -4.15 -7.51
CA SER A 80 5.16 -5.38 -7.75
C SER A 80 4.72 -6.07 -6.46
N ASP A 81 5.43 -5.83 -5.35
CA ASP A 81 5.21 -6.55 -4.11
C ASP A 81 3.84 -6.24 -3.51
N PHE A 82 3.27 -5.06 -3.78
CA PHE A 82 1.94 -4.68 -3.32
C PHE A 82 0.84 -5.70 -3.68
N ALA A 83 1.00 -6.42 -4.80
CA ALA A 83 0.04 -7.41 -5.31
C ALA A 83 0.36 -8.85 -4.89
N THR A 84 1.44 -9.08 -4.13
CA THR A 84 1.81 -10.41 -3.61
C THR A 84 0.91 -10.82 -2.45
N ASN A 85 0.71 -12.12 -2.23
CA ASN A 85 -0.12 -12.62 -1.11
C ASN A 85 0.31 -12.06 0.26
N GLY A 86 1.62 -11.83 0.47
CA GLY A 86 2.15 -11.29 1.72
C GLY A 86 1.76 -9.84 1.98
N HIS A 87 1.60 -9.04 0.93
CA HIS A 87 1.26 -7.61 1.02
C HIS A 87 -0.17 -7.30 0.58
N LEU A 88 -0.87 -8.23 -0.06
CA LEU A 88 -2.25 -8.04 -0.51
C LEU A 88 -3.20 -7.83 0.65
N ALA A 89 -2.89 -8.38 1.83
CA ALA A 89 -3.68 -8.13 3.04
C ALA A 89 -3.34 -6.78 3.69
N SER A 90 -2.36 -6.02 3.19
CA SER A 90 -1.98 -4.72 3.76
C SER A 90 -3.01 -3.65 3.39
N VAL A 91 -3.45 -2.91 4.41
CA VAL A 91 -4.60 -1.98 4.45
C VAL A 91 -5.12 -1.48 3.09
N GLY A 92 -4.31 -0.77 2.30
CA GLY A 92 -4.74 -0.15 1.04
C GLY A 92 -4.54 -0.98 -0.24
N ASN A 93 -3.67 -1.98 -0.22
CA ASN A 93 -3.28 -2.75 -1.40
C ASN A 93 -4.43 -3.50 -2.09
N PRO A 94 -5.33 -4.20 -1.38
CA PRO A 94 -6.39 -4.96 -2.05
C PRO A 94 -7.43 -4.02 -2.66
N THR A 95 -7.69 -2.87 -2.05
CA THR A 95 -8.57 -1.83 -2.61
C THR A 95 -7.95 -1.20 -3.85
N LEU A 96 -6.66 -0.85 -3.81
CA LEU A 96 -5.96 -0.28 -4.96
C LEU A 96 -5.96 -1.26 -6.15
N LEU A 97 -5.61 -2.53 -5.91
CA LEU A 97 -5.57 -3.56 -6.95
C LEU A 97 -6.97 -3.79 -7.55
N ALA A 98 -8.00 -3.92 -6.72
CA ALA A 98 -9.37 -4.13 -7.19
C ALA A 98 -9.87 -2.93 -8.03
N ASN A 99 -9.62 -1.70 -7.57
CA ASN A 99 -10.02 -0.50 -8.30
C ASN A 99 -9.24 -0.35 -9.61
N ALA A 100 -7.93 -0.63 -9.62
CA ALA A 100 -7.13 -0.62 -10.85
C ALA A 100 -7.66 -1.64 -11.87
N MET A 101 -7.97 -2.87 -11.43
CA MET A 101 -8.55 -3.88 -12.31
C MET A 101 -9.94 -3.48 -12.83
N ASN A 102 -10.84 -3.03 -11.94
CA ASN A 102 -12.17 -2.56 -12.32
C ASN A 102 -12.09 -1.43 -13.36
N TRP A 103 -11.15 -0.50 -13.20
CA TRP A 103 -10.92 0.57 -14.16
C TRP A 103 -10.38 0.05 -15.50
N LEU A 104 -9.44 -0.90 -15.48
CA LEU A 104 -8.88 -1.49 -16.71
C LEU A 104 -9.93 -2.28 -17.52
N VAL A 105 -10.87 -2.96 -16.86
CA VAL A 105 -11.94 -3.74 -17.52
C VAL A 105 -13.21 -2.93 -17.81
N GLU A 106 -13.11 -1.60 -17.80
CA GLU A 106 -14.22 -0.69 -18.10
C GLU A 106 -15.44 -0.85 -17.18
N ARG A 107 -15.20 -1.12 -15.89
CA ARG A 107 -16.24 -1.18 -14.84
C ARG A 107 -16.07 -0.04 -13.82
N PRO A 108 -16.11 1.24 -14.24
CA PRO A 108 -15.92 2.37 -13.33
C PRO A 108 -16.96 2.46 -12.21
N GLN A 109 -18.17 1.92 -12.42
CA GLN A 109 -19.23 1.85 -11.40
C GLN A 109 -18.87 0.96 -10.18
N LEU A 110 -17.81 0.16 -10.28
CA LEU A 110 -17.29 -0.66 -9.18
C LEU A 110 -16.09 -0.03 -8.47
N LEU A 111 -15.74 1.21 -8.82
CA LEU A 111 -14.74 1.98 -8.09
C LEU A 111 -15.30 2.38 -6.74
N GLY A 112 -14.60 2.04 -5.68
CA GLY A 112 -15.05 2.39 -4.33
C GLY A 112 -14.04 2.05 -3.26
N ILE A 113 -14.23 2.65 -2.09
CA ILE A 113 -13.53 2.30 -0.87
C ILE A 113 -14.52 1.54 -0.01
N GLY A 114 -14.27 0.24 0.21
CA GLY A 114 -15.10 -0.58 1.06
C GLY A 114 -15.12 -0.08 2.51
N PRO A 115 -16.12 -0.48 3.32
CA PRO A 115 -16.20 -0.09 4.72
C PRO A 115 -14.93 -0.50 5.47
N LYS A 116 -14.44 0.38 6.35
CA LYS A 116 -13.31 0.07 7.23
C LYS A 116 -13.66 -1.17 8.04
N ARG A 117 -12.96 -2.28 7.76
CA ARG A 117 -13.07 -3.47 8.61
C ARG A 117 -12.55 -3.09 10.00
N PRO A 118 -13.16 -3.61 11.08
CA PRO A 118 -12.64 -3.38 12.43
C PRO A 118 -11.15 -3.73 12.43
N GLU A 119 -10.32 -2.83 12.95
CA GLU A 119 -8.87 -2.97 12.95
C GLU A 119 -8.49 -4.35 13.47
N GLN A 120 -7.96 -5.19 12.58
CA GLN A 120 -7.25 -6.38 13.03
C GLN A 120 -6.00 -5.84 13.72
N VAL A 121 -5.96 -5.92 15.05
CA VAL A 121 -4.84 -5.45 15.86
C VAL A 121 -3.56 -6.11 15.36
N ARG A 122 -2.81 -5.40 14.51
CA ARG A 122 -1.52 -5.86 14.00
C ARG A 122 -0.46 -5.41 14.98
N LEU A 123 0.09 -6.37 15.71
CA LEU A 123 1.30 -6.18 16.50
C LEU A 123 2.49 -6.05 15.53
N SER A 124 2.83 -4.82 15.16
CA SER A 124 4.08 -4.52 14.47
C SER A 124 5.20 -4.49 15.52
N LEU A 125 5.93 -5.60 15.64
CA LEU A 125 7.08 -5.71 16.53
C LEU A 125 8.35 -5.48 15.73
N THR A 126 9.19 -4.55 16.20
CA THR A 126 10.58 -4.45 15.72
C THR A 126 11.33 -5.75 16.01
N THR A 127 12.37 -6.04 15.24
CA THR A 127 13.20 -7.24 15.47
C THR A 127 13.76 -7.30 16.89
N GLY A 128 14.07 -6.15 17.50
CA GLY A 128 14.48 -6.04 18.89
C GLY A 128 13.37 -6.40 19.87
N GLN A 129 12.15 -5.89 19.66
CA GLN A 129 10.99 -6.22 20.49
C GLN A 129 10.64 -7.71 20.40
N LEU A 130 10.68 -8.30 19.20
CA LEU A 130 10.42 -9.72 19.02
C LEU A 130 11.43 -10.57 19.80
N ARG A 131 12.74 -10.26 19.71
CA ARG A 131 13.78 -10.94 20.48
C ARG A 131 13.60 -10.79 21.98
N ALA A 132 13.26 -9.59 22.46
CA ALA A 132 13.00 -9.35 23.88
C ALA A 132 11.81 -10.19 24.37
N VAL A 133 10.71 -10.23 23.62
CA VAL A 133 9.56 -11.08 23.95
C VAL A 133 9.95 -12.56 23.97
N THR A 134 10.71 -13.03 22.97
CA THR A 134 11.18 -14.42 22.95
C THR A 134 12.03 -14.75 24.18
N LEU A 135 12.98 -13.88 24.55
CA LEU A 135 13.83 -14.10 25.74
C LEU A 135 13.01 -14.08 27.04
N TRP A 136 12.05 -13.17 27.16
CA TRP A 136 11.17 -13.10 28.33
C TRP A 136 10.30 -14.35 28.46
N VAL A 137 9.78 -14.87 27.36
CA VAL A 137 8.95 -16.08 27.37
C VAL A 137 9.78 -17.33 27.65
N LEU A 138 10.96 -17.47 27.02
CA LEU A 138 11.80 -18.67 27.15
C LEU A 138 12.61 -18.73 28.45
N LEU A 139 13.10 -17.59 28.95
CA LEU A 139 13.98 -17.52 30.12
C LEU A 139 13.34 -16.76 31.29
N GLY A 140 12.67 -15.64 31.02
CA GLY A 140 12.13 -14.77 32.07
C GLY A 140 11.03 -15.43 32.91
N LEU A 141 10.00 -15.97 32.26
CA LEU A 141 8.90 -16.67 32.93
C LEU A 141 9.37 -17.91 33.72
N PRO A 142 10.12 -18.87 33.13
CA PRO A 142 10.60 -20.02 33.90
C PRO A 142 11.60 -19.61 34.99
N GLY A 143 12.43 -18.59 34.75
CA GLY A 143 13.32 -18.03 35.77
C GLY A 143 12.55 -17.49 36.98
N LEU A 144 11.47 -16.73 36.75
CA LEU A 144 10.57 -16.25 37.80
C LEU A 144 9.88 -17.39 38.55
N ALA A 145 9.46 -18.45 37.86
CA ALA A 145 8.85 -19.62 38.49
C ALA A 145 9.83 -20.33 39.43
N VAL A 146 11.08 -20.53 39.00
CA VAL A 146 12.14 -21.11 39.85
C VAL A 146 12.44 -20.20 41.05
N ALA A 147 12.59 -18.90 40.83
CA ALA A 147 12.85 -17.94 41.90
C ALA A 147 11.73 -17.94 42.95
N ALA A 148 10.47 -17.97 42.52
CA ALA A 148 9.31 -18.07 43.41
C ALA A 148 9.33 -19.40 44.20
N GLY A 149 9.65 -20.51 43.54
CA GLY A 149 9.79 -21.82 44.20
C GLY A 149 10.90 -21.83 45.27
N VAL A 150 12.06 -21.28 44.95
CA VAL A 150 13.20 -21.15 45.89
C VAL A 150 12.85 -20.24 47.06
N TRP A 151 12.22 -19.09 46.78
CA TRP A 151 11.80 -18.15 47.82
C TRP A 151 10.79 -18.77 48.78
N MET A 152 9.80 -19.49 48.26
CA MET A 152 8.80 -20.19 49.08
C MET A 152 9.43 -21.32 49.92
N HIS A 153 10.43 -22.02 49.36
CA HIS A 153 11.19 -23.03 50.08
C HIS A 153 11.92 -22.46 51.31
N PHE A 154 12.61 -21.32 51.14
CA PHE A 154 13.29 -20.65 52.24
C PHE A 154 12.30 -20.05 53.25
N ARG A 155 11.18 -19.51 52.79
CA ARG A 155 10.12 -18.98 53.66
C ARG A 155 9.46 -20.06 54.50
N ARG A 156 9.38 -21.30 54.02
CA ARG A 156 8.80 -22.43 54.77
C ARG A 156 9.77 -23.03 55.80
N ARG A 157 11.07 -22.78 55.67
CA ARG A 157 12.11 -23.26 56.60
C ARG A 157 12.53 -22.24 57.66
N ARG A 158 12.02 -21.00 57.59
CA ARG A 158 12.03 -20.04 58.69
C ARG A 158 10.72 -20.18 59.45
#